data_AF-A0A4V1WQY8-F1
#
_entry.id   AF-A0A4V1WQY8-F1
#
_cell.length_a   1.000
_cell.length_b   1.000
_cell.length_c   1.000
_cell.angle_alpha   90.00
_cell.angle_beta   90.00
_cell.angle_gamma   90.00
#
_symmetry.space_group_name_H-M   'P 1'
#
loop_
_entity.id
_entity.type
_entity.pdbx_description
1 polymer ?
#
loop_
_entity_poly.entity_id
_entity_poly.type
_entity_poly.pdbx_seq_one_letter_code
_entity_poly.pdbx_strand_id
1 'polypeptide(L)'
;MEYLDNLDHDAMNAFRELNNDTVPLHQISALKLSTEMKDLLQSTKQRKTPVKGAADRKFGNMDYLFKLSDPITRTILASAAILPSHPRIIQGEGEDGIAQFCHVSDLDISKIKDWLAKEYPDISPIFAPINKARKALSLGSAYPTLGYDTTLPHHRPDSRACEYLPTQDQFPVWYFFYGTLGNSSFLNELFGLPPEEDCALVPALIYGGKLKTWGGKYNALIDDDPESRVDGWAYEVVSQEQEHALCMYETARYEVVRVEIKLDGHSGGRFVKGCAFRFAGERGELD
;
A
#
# COMPACT_ATOMS: atom_id res chain seq x y z
N MET A 1 25.72 5.85 -21.23
CA MET A 1 25.91 5.88 -19.77
C MET A 1 25.57 7.31 -19.39
N GLU A 2 24.32 7.55 -19.02
CA GLU A 2 23.66 8.84 -18.66
C GLU A 2 22.18 8.77 -19.13
N TYR A 3 21.37 7.86 -18.57
CA TYR A 3 19.93 7.77 -18.87
C TYR A 3 19.08 7.23 -17.70
N LEU A 4 19.67 7.07 -16.50
CA LEU A 4 19.02 6.43 -15.35
C LEU A 4 18.84 7.34 -14.12
N ASP A 5 19.56 8.47 -14.04
CA ASP A 5 19.54 9.33 -12.84
C ASP A 5 18.33 10.27 -12.73
N ASN A 6 17.51 10.37 -13.78
CA ASN A 6 16.33 11.25 -13.79
C ASN A 6 15.02 10.52 -13.42
N LEU A 7 15.04 9.20 -13.25
CA LEU A 7 13.83 8.37 -13.11
C LEU A 7 13.13 8.53 -11.74
N ASP A 8 13.90 8.91 -10.72
CA ASP A 8 13.45 8.90 -9.32
C ASP A 8 12.84 10.25 -8.88
N HIS A 9 13.31 11.36 -9.48
CA HIS A 9 12.89 12.71 -9.09
C HIS A 9 11.47 13.06 -9.56
N ASP A 10 11.08 12.60 -10.75
CA ASP A 10 9.76 12.86 -11.32
C ASP A 10 8.66 11.99 -10.71
N ALA A 11 9.01 10.91 -10.01
CA ALA A 11 8.05 10.12 -9.24
C ALA A 11 7.61 10.85 -7.97
N MET A 12 8.58 11.41 -7.24
CA MET A 12 8.37 12.16 -6.00
C MET A 12 7.73 13.54 -6.21
N ASN A 13 8.01 14.22 -7.33
CA ASN A 13 7.50 15.57 -7.57
C ASN A 13 5.98 15.60 -7.84
N ALA A 14 5.42 14.59 -8.51
CA ALA A 14 3.98 14.49 -8.76
C ALA A 14 3.15 14.37 -7.45
N PHE A 15 3.74 13.88 -6.35
CA PHE A 15 3.08 13.78 -5.04
C PHE A 15 2.98 15.10 -4.29
N ARG A 16 3.85 16.07 -4.59
CA ARG A 16 3.87 17.34 -3.86
C ARG A 16 2.85 18.35 -4.37
N GLU A 17 2.41 18.19 -5.62
CA GLU A 17 1.54 19.17 -6.29
C GLU A 17 0.05 19.08 -5.86
N LEU A 18 -0.37 17.98 -5.20
CA LEU A 18 -1.78 17.75 -4.81
C LEU A 18 -2.10 18.10 -3.35
N ASN A 19 -1.12 18.28 -2.46
CA ASN A 19 -1.35 18.45 -1.00
C ASN A 19 -1.09 19.88 -0.48
N ASN A 20 -1.63 20.90 -1.15
CA ASN A 20 -1.40 22.31 -0.78
C ASN A 20 -2.01 22.76 0.56
N ASP A 21 -2.77 21.92 1.27
CA ASP A 21 -3.31 22.22 2.61
C ASP A 21 -2.61 21.48 3.76
N THR A 22 -1.46 20.84 3.51
CA THR A 22 -0.68 20.15 4.55
C THR A 22 0.54 20.96 4.94
N VAL A 23 0.68 21.25 6.24
CA VAL A 23 1.85 21.93 6.81
C VAL A 23 3.12 21.14 6.46
N PRO A 24 4.16 21.76 5.88
CA PRO A 24 5.41 21.07 5.60
C PRO A 24 6.05 20.56 6.89
N LEU A 25 6.40 19.27 6.93
CA LEU A 25 7.32 18.69 7.91
C LEU A 25 8.73 19.27 7.68
N HIS A 26 8.92 20.54 8.04
CA HIS A 26 10.24 21.11 8.19
C HIS A 26 10.26 21.89 9.49
N GLN A 27 10.20 21.17 10.61
CA GLN A 27 10.76 21.63 11.88
C GLN A 27 10.74 20.61 13.02
N ILE A 28 10.38 19.35 12.78
CA ILE A 28 10.59 18.32 13.78
C ILE A 28 12.02 17.84 13.65
N SER A 29 12.90 18.64 14.26
CA SER A 29 14.32 18.34 14.36
C SER A 29 14.45 17.30 15.45
N ALA A 30 14.79 16.14 14.95
CA ALA A 30 15.13 14.97 15.66
C ALA A 30 13.91 14.14 16.19
N LEU A 31 13.51 13.07 15.41
CA LEU A 31 12.93 11.67 15.56
C LEU A 31 13.85 10.37 15.72
N LYS A 32 14.21 9.76 16.89
CA LYS A 32 15.02 8.53 17.16
C LYS A 32 14.07 7.38 16.92
N LEU A 33 13.90 7.13 15.64
CA LEU A 33 13.12 6.05 15.07
C LEU A 33 14.04 4.83 14.94
N SER A 34 13.44 3.63 15.00
CA SER A 34 14.13 2.35 14.86
C SER A 34 14.92 2.27 13.55
N THR A 35 15.87 1.34 13.48
CA THR A 35 16.81 1.13 12.37
C THR A 35 16.10 0.95 11.01
N GLU A 36 14.84 0.52 11.00
CA GLU A 36 14.02 0.23 9.80
C GLU A 36 13.41 1.48 9.12
N MET A 37 13.35 2.65 9.79
CA MET A 37 12.81 3.89 9.20
C MET A 37 13.88 4.83 8.63
N LYS A 38 15.16 4.48 8.75
CA LYS A 38 16.29 5.39 8.45
C LYS A 38 16.73 5.41 6.98
N ASP A 39 16.50 4.34 6.24
CA ASP A 39 16.96 4.26 4.84
C ASP A 39 15.93 4.84 3.85
N LEU A 40 14.68 5.05 4.27
CA LEU A 40 13.61 5.58 3.41
C LEU A 40 13.63 7.11 3.21
N LEU A 41 14.51 7.86 3.87
CA LEU A 41 14.42 9.33 3.98
C LEU A 41 15.64 10.12 3.47
N GLN A 42 16.67 9.47 2.92
CA GLN A 42 17.94 10.14 2.60
C GLN A 42 18.13 10.52 1.13
N SER A 43 17.19 11.23 0.52
CA SER A 43 17.58 12.16 -0.55
C SER A 43 16.46 13.14 -0.84
N THR A 44 16.73 14.43 -0.66
CA THR A 44 16.39 15.54 -1.58
C THR A 44 16.33 16.88 -0.82
N LYS A 45 17.28 17.76 -1.13
CA LYS A 45 17.31 19.18 -0.70
C LYS A 45 17.32 20.08 -1.95
N GLN A 46 16.43 21.08 -1.92
CA GLN A 46 16.34 22.30 -2.75
C GLN A 46 15.75 22.11 -4.18
N ARG A 47 14.89 22.97 -4.77
CA ARG A 47 14.52 24.39 -4.60
C ARG A 47 13.14 24.66 -5.29
N LYS A 48 12.43 25.74 -4.90
CA LYS A 48 11.03 26.13 -5.25
C LYS A 48 10.86 26.86 -6.60
N THR A 49 9.70 26.71 -7.26
CA THR A 49 8.76 27.80 -7.73
C THR A 49 7.44 27.23 -8.34
N PRO A 50 6.33 28.00 -8.44
CA PRO A 50 4.96 27.45 -8.45
C PRO A 50 4.15 27.65 -9.76
N VAL A 51 3.27 26.70 -10.13
CA VAL A 51 2.14 26.93 -11.06
C VAL A 51 0.88 26.12 -10.65
N LYS A 52 -0.29 26.69 -10.93
CA LYS A 52 -1.66 26.39 -10.44
C LYS A 52 -2.39 25.27 -11.19
N GLY A 53 -3.11 24.43 -10.43
CA GLY A 53 -4.57 24.24 -10.54
C GLY A 53 -5.11 23.11 -11.43
N ALA A 54 -5.53 22.00 -10.81
CA ALA A 54 -6.59 21.11 -11.30
C ALA A 54 -7.27 20.41 -10.11
N ALA A 55 -8.59 20.25 -10.18
CA ALA A 55 -9.46 19.85 -9.09
C ALA A 55 -9.18 18.42 -8.58
N ASP A 56 -8.91 18.33 -7.28
CA ASP A 56 -8.54 17.15 -6.53
C ASP A 56 -9.76 16.23 -6.31
N ARG A 57 -9.72 15.01 -6.84
CA ARG A 57 -10.78 13.99 -6.64
C ARG A 57 -10.22 12.80 -5.87
N LYS A 58 -10.92 12.52 -4.78
CA LYS A 58 -10.56 11.64 -3.67
C LYS A 58 -10.37 10.18 -4.09
N PHE A 59 -9.19 9.64 -3.78
CA PHE A 59 -8.99 8.19 -3.67
C PHE A 59 -10.04 7.63 -2.70
N GLY A 60 -10.86 6.70 -3.17
CA GLY A 60 -11.89 6.05 -2.36
C GLY A 60 -11.25 5.36 -1.15
N ASN A 61 -11.73 5.72 0.05
CA ASN A 61 -11.43 5.08 1.33
C ASN A 61 -9.93 4.97 1.66
N MET A 62 -9.22 6.10 1.70
CA MET A 62 -7.91 6.14 2.35
C MET A 62 -8.03 6.00 3.87
N ASP A 63 -7.12 5.23 4.44
CA ASP A 63 -6.94 5.09 5.88
C ASP A 63 -5.89 6.09 6.37
N TYR A 64 -6.05 6.58 7.60
CA TYR A 64 -5.15 7.55 8.21
C TYR A 64 -4.81 7.16 9.63
N LEU A 65 -3.65 7.65 10.09
CA LEU A 65 -3.24 7.66 11.48
C LEU A 65 -3.50 9.04 12.06
N PHE A 66 -4.47 9.13 12.96
CA PHE A 66 -4.71 10.33 13.75
C PHE A 66 -3.83 10.30 15.02
N LYS A 67 -2.93 11.27 15.18
CA LYS A 67 -2.07 11.36 16.37
C LYS A 67 -2.89 11.77 17.58
N LEU A 68 -2.82 10.97 18.65
CA LEU A 68 -3.37 11.31 19.96
C LEU A 68 -2.38 12.21 20.69
N SER A 69 -2.87 13.33 21.20
CA SER A 69 -2.11 14.31 21.97
C SER A 69 -2.99 14.86 23.08
N ASP A 70 -2.42 15.10 24.26
CA ASP A 70 -3.15 15.69 25.39
C ASP A 70 -3.88 16.97 24.97
N PRO A 71 -5.15 17.17 25.40
CA PRO A 71 -5.98 16.32 26.25
C PRO A 71 -6.74 15.22 25.50
N ILE A 72 -6.58 15.10 24.18
CA ILE A 72 -7.34 14.15 23.34
C ILE A 72 -6.88 12.72 23.60
N THR A 73 -7.75 11.95 24.25
CA THR A 73 -7.54 10.52 24.51
C THR A 73 -8.55 9.67 23.76
N ARG A 74 -8.26 8.36 23.62
CA ARG A 74 -9.18 7.37 23.05
C ARG A 74 -10.57 7.41 23.70
N THR A 75 -10.61 7.65 25.02
CA THR A 75 -11.86 7.67 25.79
C THR A 75 -12.72 8.85 25.41
N ILE A 76 -12.12 10.01 25.17
CA ILE A 76 -12.83 11.22 24.76
C ILE A 76 -13.40 11.04 23.35
N LEU A 77 -12.60 10.52 22.41
CA LEU A 77 -13.07 10.27 21.04
C LEU A 77 -14.19 9.23 20.97
N ALA A 78 -14.11 8.17 21.80
CA ALA A 78 -15.17 7.17 21.93
C ALA A 78 -16.43 7.76 22.58
N SER A 79 -16.27 8.63 23.59
CA SER A 79 -17.39 9.27 24.30
C SER A 79 -18.11 10.30 23.43
N ALA A 80 -17.38 10.93 22.50
CA ALA A 80 -17.95 11.84 21.50
C ALA A 80 -18.65 11.11 20.34
N ALA A 81 -18.66 9.76 20.34
CA ALA A 81 -19.22 8.92 19.27
C ALA A 81 -18.65 9.20 17.87
N ILE A 82 -17.43 9.74 17.80
CA ILE A 82 -16.75 10.06 16.54
C ILE A 82 -16.03 8.84 15.99
N LEU A 83 -15.53 7.98 16.88
CA LEU A 83 -14.86 6.73 16.56
C LEU A 83 -15.63 5.54 17.12
N PRO A 84 -15.44 4.32 16.56
CA PRO A 84 -15.98 3.10 17.14
C PRO A 84 -15.52 2.94 18.60
N SER A 85 -16.32 2.23 19.40
CA SER A 85 -16.13 2.09 20.85
C SER A 85 -14.75 1.55 21.26
N HIS A 86 -14.07 0.83 20.37
CA HIS A 86 -12.70 0.36 20.55
C HIS A 86 -11.86 0.71 19.31
N PRO A 87 -11.30 1.93 19.23
CA PRO A 87 -10.43 2.30 18.12
C PRO A 87 -9.13 1.49 18.16
N ARG A 88 -8.63 1.08 16.98
CA ARG A 88 -7.31 0.44 16.87
C ARG A 88 -6.22 1.48 17.15
N ILE A 89 -5.44 1.24 18.21
CA ILE A 89 -4.32 2.10 18.59
C ILE A 89 -3.02 1.50 18.08
N ILE A 90 -2.22 2.34 17.43
CA ILE A 90 -0.88 2.04 16.96
C ILE A 90 0.08 2.91 17.78
N GLN A 91 1.14 2.32 18.29
CA GLN A 91 2.22 3.07 18.93
C GLN A 91 3.32 3.28 17.92
N GLY A 92 3.84 4.51 17.84
CA GLY A 92 5.03 4.82 17.09
C GLY A 92 6.07 5.44 18.02
N GLU A 93 7.31 5.01 17.93
CA GLU A 93 8.40 5.56 18.72
C GLU A 93 9.28 6.45 17.84
N GLY A 94 9.58 7.66 18.31
CA GLY A 94 10.57 8.54 17.73
C GLY A 94 11.42 9.27 18.79
N GLU A 95 12.14 10.35 18.44
CA GLU A 95 13.10 11.11 19.29
C GLU A 95 12.33 11.98 20.28
N ASP A 96 11.12 12.45 19.94
CA ASP A 96 10.17 13.05 20.87
C ASP A 96 9.50 11.98 21.75
N GLY A 97 9.90 10.72 21.62
CA GLY A 97 9.40 9.59 22.40
C GLY A 97 8.25 8.84 21.74
N ILE A 98 7.45 8.17 22.58
CA ILE A 98 6.35 7.33 22.14
C ILE A 98 5.13 8.18 21.84
N ALA A 99 4.68 8.16 20.59
CA ALA A 99 3.41 8.71 20.15
C ALA A 99 2.37 7.60 20.00
N GLN A 100 1.11 7.95 20.27
CA GLN A 100 -0.02 7.05 20.04
C GLN A 100 -0.83 7.57 18.85
N PHE A 101 -1.27 6.65 18.01
CA PHE A 101 -2.06 6.94 16.83
C PHE A 101 -3.32 6.09 16.85
N CYS A 102 -4.41 6.66 16.35
CA CYS A 102 -5.64 5.95 16.07
C CYS A 102 -5.77 5.75 14.57
N HIS A 103 -6.14 4.55 14.15
CA HIS A 103 -6.58 4.30 12.78
C HIS A 103 -7.95 4.94 12.54
N VAL A 104 -8.08 5.74 11.48
CA VAL A 104 -9.32 6.45 11.11
C VAL A 104 -9.52 6.42 9.60
N SER A 105 -10.78 6.40 9.14
CA SER A 105 -11.10 6.47 7.71
C SER A 105 -11.22 7.92 7.23
N ASP A 106 -11.10 8.18 5.91
CA ASP A 106 -11.35 9.51 5.33
C ASP A 106 -12.72 10.09 5.74
N LEU A 107 -13.73 9.23 5.90
CA LEU A 107 -15.09 9.62 6.31
C LEU A 107 -15.13 10.19 7.73
N ASP A 108 -14.20 9.76 8.60
CA ASP A 108 -14.16 10.19 9.99
C ASP A 108 -13.34 11.48 10.17
N ILE A 109 -12.43 11.80 9.25
CA ILE A 109 -11.58 12.99 9.33
C ILE A 109 -12.40 14.27 9.46
N SER A 110 -13.42 14.45 8.62
CA SER A 110 -14.28 15.64 8.66
C SER A 110 -14.96 15.79 10.02
N LYS A 111 -15.54 14.72 10.55
CA LYS A 111 -16.19 14.68 11.86
C LYS A 111 -15.21 15.00 12.99
N ILE A 112 -14.00 14.44 12.94
CA ILE A 112 -12.95 14.70 13.94
C ILE A 112 -12.54 16.17 13.89
N LYS A 113 -12.30 16.72 12.69
CA LYS A 113 -11.93 18.13 12.52
C LYS A 113 -13.01 19.08 13.04
N ASP A 114 -14.27 18.85 12.66
CA ASP A 114 -15.40 19.69 13.07
C ASP A 114 -15.61 19.67 14.58
N TRP A 115 -15.50 18.48 15.20
CA TRP A 115 -15.60 18.35 16.64
C TRP A 115 -14.44 19.01 17.38
N LEU A 116 -13.20 18.83 16.91
CA LEU A 116 -12.03 19.47 17.51
C LEU A 116 -12.09 20.98 17.41
N ALA A 117 -12.53 21.52 16.26
CA ALA A 117 -12.70 22.97 16.11
C ALA A 117 -13.70 23.56 17.12
N LYS A 118 -14.67 22.77 17.59
CA LYS A 118 -15.67 23.18 18.58
C LYS A 118 -15.19 23.03 20.02
N GLU A 119 -14.66 21.86 20.38
CA GLU A 119 -14.34 21.54 21.78
C GLU A 119 -12.89 21.91 22.16
N TYR A 120 -11.99 21.93 21.18
CA TYR A 120 -10.55 22.18 21.36
C TYR A 120 -9.98 23.05 20.23
N PRO A 121 -10.40 24.33 20.11
CA PRO A 121 -10.06 25.19 18.97
C PRO A 121 -8.55 25.47 18.82
N ASP A 122 -7.79 25.35 19.91
CA ASP A 122 -6.34 25.57 19.92
C ASP A 122 -5.53 24.35 19.45
N ILE A 123 -6.18 23.20 19.23
CA ILE A 123 -5.50 21.97 18.82
C ILE A 123 -5.60 21.80 17.31
N SER A 124 -4.44 21.76 16.65
CA SER A 124 -4.34 21.36 15.25
C SER A 124 -4.19 19.83 15.16
N PRO A 125 -5.20 19.08 14.68
CA PRO A 125 -5.08 17.64 14.53
C PRO A 125 -4.05 17.24 13.48
N ILE A 126 -3.33 16.15 13.74
CA ILE A 126 -2.37 15.57 12.80
C ILE A 126 -2.93 14.26 12.27
N PHE A 127 -3.13 14.20 10.95
CA PHE A 127 -3.52 12.99 10.21
C PHE A 127 -2.38 12.61 9.28
N ALA A 128 -1.83 11.40 9.45
CA ALA A 128 -0.85 10.85 8.53
C ALA A 128 -1.53 9.80 7.64
N PRO A 129 -1.56 9.97 6.31
CA PRO A 129 -2.17 8.99 5.42
C PRO A 129 -1.41 7.66 5.47
N ILE A 130 -2.14 6.56 5.53
CA ILE A 130 -1.58 5.21 5.39
C ILE A 130 -1.56 4.92 3.90
N ASN A 131 -0.47 5.31 3.25
CA ASN A 131 -0.31 5.11 1.82
C ASN A 131 0.35 3.75 1.52
N LYS A 132 -0.31 2.65 1.90
CA LYS A 132 0.16 1.28 1.62
C LYS A 132 -0.89 0.51 0.84
N ALA A 133 -0.44 -0.43 0.01
CA ALA A 133 -1.32 -1.32 -0.73
C ALA A 133 -2.20 -2.10 0.24
N ARG A 134 -3.50 -2.14 -0.07
CA ARG A 134 -4.48 -2.79 0.81
C ARG A 134 -4.50 -4.29 0.54
N LYS A 135 -4.30 -5.09 1.59
CA LYS A 135 -4.56 -6.54 1.58
C LYS A 135 -5.81 -6.83 2.40
N ALA A 136 -6.89 -7.25 1.74
CA ALA A 136 -8.19 -7.52 2.38
C ALA A 136 -8.78 -8.84 1.87
N LEU A 137 -8.01 -9.92 2.01
CA LEU A 137 -8.37 -11.26 1.56
C LEU A 137 -9.49 -11.84 2.43
N SER A 138 -10.65 -12.12 1.82
CA SER A 138 -11.79 -12.69 2.51
C SER A 138 -11.54 -14.18 2.82
N LEU A 139 -11.84 -14.60 4.05
CA LEU A 139 -11.86 -16.03 4.42
C LEU A 139 -13.08 -16.74 3.83
N GLY A 140 -14.19 -16.03 3.68
CA GLY A 140 -15.49 -16.58 3.29
C GLY A 140 -15.84 -16.40 1.82
N SER A 141 -14.94 -15.90 0.99
CA SER A 141 -15.16 -15.75 -0.46
C SER A 141 -13.84 -15.65 -1.21
N ALA A 142 -13.90 -15.81 -2.53
CA ALA A 142 -12.75 -15.57 -3.41
C ALA A 142 -12.30 -14.10 -3.44
N TYR A 143 -12.98 -13.17 -2.77
CA TYR A 143 -12.63 -11.75 -2.85
C TYR A 143 -11.31 -11.44 -2.11
N PRO A 144 -10.44 -10.59 -2.68
CA PRO A 144 -10.30 -10.28 -4.10
C PRO A 144 -9.47 -11.36 -4.83
N THR A 145 -9.85 -11.70 -6.06
CA THR A 145 -9.09 -12.59 -6.97
C THR A 145 -9.03 -11.93 -8.33
N LEU A 146 -7.85 -11.93 -8.96
CA LEU A 146 -7.64 -11.34 -10.29
C LEU A 146 -8.53 -12.04 -11.34
N GLY A 147 -9.16 -11.25 -12.21
CA GLY A 147 -9.99 -11.75 -13.31
C GLY A 147 -11.30 -12.40 -12.86
N TYR A 148 -11.67 -12.30 -11.58
CA TYR A 148 -12.83 -12.98 -11.01
C TYR A 148 -13.75 -12.01 -10.27
N ASP A 149 -14.92 -11.72 -10.85
CA ASP A 149 -15.90 -10.81 -10.24
C ASP A 149 -16.73 -11.50 -9.15
N THR A 150 -16.25 -11.43 -7.92
CA THR A 150 -16.92 -12.07 -6.77
C THR A 150 -18.22 -11.40 -6.33
N THR A 151 -18.62 -10.30 -6.96
CA THR A 151 -19.92 -9.65 -6.67
C THR A 151 -21.07 -10.41 -7.33
N LEU A 152 -20.78 -11.27 -8.32
CA LEU A 152 -21.78 -12.03 -9.04
C LEU A 152 -22.35 -13.19 -8.20
N PRO A 153 -23.68 -13.43 -8.20
CA PRO A 153 -24.30 -14.46 -7.36
C PRO A 153 -23.76 -15.88 -7.57
N HIS A 154 -23.34 -16.22 -8.80
CA HIS A 154 -22.79 -17.53 -9.15
C HIS A 154 -21.36 -17.74 -8.67
N HIS A 155 -20.69 -16.68 -8.19
CA HIS A 155 -19.37 -16.73 -7.57
C HIS A 155 -19.44 -16.75 -6.04
N ARG A 156 -20.66 -16.84 -5.48
CA ARG A 156 -20.86 -17.01 -4.03
C ARG A 156 -20.40 -18.43 -3.64
N PRO A 157 -19.73 -18.62 -2.49
CA PRO A 157 -19.36 -19.94 -2.03
C PRO A 157 -20.60 -20.82 -1.86
N ASP A 158 -20.61 -21.98 -2.53
CA ASP A 158 -21.74 -22.91 -2.49
C ASP A 158 -21.77 -23.77 -1.21
N SER A 159 -20.67 -23.86 -0.45
CA SER A 159 -20.58 -24.71 0.76
C SER A 159 -19.29 -24.45 1.55
N ARG A 160 -19.27 -24.85 2.83
CA ARG A 160 -18.21 -24.73 3.87
C ARG A 160 -16.83 -25.34 3.52
N ALA A 161 -16.55 -25.70 2.27
CA ALA A 161 -15.40 -26.51 1.87
C ALA A 161 -14.41 -25.84 0.90
N CYS A 162 -14.65 -24.60 0.45
CA CYS A 162 -13.67 -23.87 -0.35
C CYS A 162 -12.74 -23.05 0.55
N GLU A 163 -11.53 -23.55 0.80
CA GLU A 163 -10.46 -22.74 1.38
C GLU A 163 -9.91 -21.81 0.28
N TYR A 164 -10.11 -20.50 0.46
CA TYR A 164 -9.56 -19.49 -0.44
C TYR A 164 -8.14 -19.14 -0.01
N LEU A 165 -7.16 -19.69 -0.73
CA LEU A 165 -5.74 -19.49 -0.46
C LEU A 165 -5.12 -18.45 -1.43
N PRO A 166 -4.14 -17.67 -0.96
CA PRO A 166 -3.67 -17.58 0.42
C PRO A 166 -4.70 -16.91 1.36
N THR A 167 -4.58 -17.15 2.68
CA THR A 167 -5.36 -16.41 3.69
C THR A 167 -4.72 -15.06 4.02
N GLN A 168 -5.43 -14.20 4.76
CA GLN A 168 -5.00 -12.83 5.07
C GLN A 168 -3.60 -12.76 5.70
N ASP A 169 -3.27 -13.69 6.60
CA ASP A 169 -2.04 -13.67 7.39
C ASP A 169 -1.20 -14.95 7.18
N GLN A 170 -1.35 -15.59 6.01
CA GLN A 170 -0.61 -16.80 5.67
C GLN A 170 0.81 -16.49 5.20
N PHE A 171 1.79 -17.14 5.85
CA PHE A 171 3.20 -17.15 5.43
C PHE A 171 3.78 -18.56 5.57
N PRO A 172 4.70 -18.98 4.67
CA PRO A 172 5.13 -18.26 3.49
C PRO A 172 4.04 -18.17 2.41
N VAL A 173 4.14 -17.19 1.51
CA VAL A 173 3.19 -16.95 0.42
C VAL A 173 3.91 -16.49 -0.85
N TRP A 174 3.51 -17.04 -1.99
CA TRP A 174 4.04 -16.62 -3.29
C TRP A 174 3.46 -15.28 -3.71
N TYR A 175 4.32 -14.35 -4.11
CA TYR A 175 3.95 -13.09 -4.74
C TYR A 175 4.43 -13.07 -6.19
N PHE A 176 3.57 -12.61 -7.10
CA PHE A 176 3.89 -12.36 -8.49
C PHE A 176 4.16 -10.87 -8.73
N PHE A 177 5.23 -10.57 -9.45
CA PHE A 177 5.72 -9.24 -9.78
C PHE A 177 5.83 -9.04 -11.28
N TYR A 178 5.33 -7.91 -11.77
CA TYR A 178 5.28 -7.53 -13.19
C TYR A 178 5.96 -6.17 -13.46
N GLY A 179 6.73 -5.67 -12.49
CA GLY A 179 7.39 -4.37 -12.52
C GLY A 179 8.75 -4.40 -11.85
N THR A 180 9.10 -3.32 -11.17
CA THR A 180 10.40 -3.13 -10.47
C THR A 180 10.68 -4.18 -9.41
N LEU A 181 9.65 -4.70 -8.73
CA LEU A 181 9.77 -5.80 -7.76
C LEU A 181 10.28 -7.12 -8.39
N GLY A 182 10.25 -7.24 -9.72
CA GLY A 182 10.86 -8.35 -10.46
C GLY A 182 12.38 -8.24 -10.60
N ASN A 183 13.04 -7.31 -9.92
CA ASN A 183 14.50 -7.17 -9.86
C ASN A 183 15.01 -7.60 -8.48
N SER A 184 15.88 -8.62 -8.44
CA SER A 184 16.36 -9.19 -7.17
C SER A 184 17.16 -8.20 -6.34
N SER A 185 18.05 -7.41 -6.96
CA SER A 185 18.84 -6.39 -6.26
C SER A 185 17.96 -5.33 -5.60
N PHE A 186 16.92 -4.88 -6.30
CA PHE A 186 15.97 -3.92 -5.74
C PHE A 186 15.14 -4.56 -4.60
N LEU A 187 14.75 -5.81 -4.77
CA LEU A 187 13.97 -6.54 -3.76
C LEU A 187 14.79 -6.79 -2.48
N ASN A 188 16.09 -7.09 -2.60
CA ASN A 188 17.01 -7.21 -1.46
C ASN A 188 17.11 -5.89 -0.69
N GLU A 189 17.28 -4.77 -1.41
CA GLU A 189 17.33 -3.43 -0.81
C GLU A 189 16.03 -3.12 -0.08
N LEU A 190 14.89 -3.39 -0.70
CA LEU A 190 13.57 -3.17 -0.10
C LEU A 190 13.36 -3.99 1.18
N PHE A 191 13.92 -5.20 1.25
CA PHE A 191 13.86 -6.05 2.44
C PHE A 191 15.00 -5.80 3.45
N GLY A 192 15.96 -4.91 3.14
CA GLY A 192 17.12 -4.67 3.99
C GLY A 192 18.04 -5.90 4.14
N LEU A 193 18.06 -6.77 3.12
CA LEU A 193 18.91 -7.97 3.13
C LEU A 193 20.38 -7.60 2.87
N PRO A 194 21.33 -8.31 3.49
CA PRO A 194 22.75 -8.09 3.23
C PRO A 194 23.10 -8.46 1.77
N PRO A 195 24.17 -7.89 1.18
CA PRO A 195 24.56 -8.15 -0.21
C PRO A 195 24.89 -9.61 -0.56
N GLU A 196 25.08 -10.45 0.46
CA GLU A 196 25.40 -11.88 0.31
C GLU A 196 24.13 -12.75 0.19
N GLU A 197 22.97 -12.21 0.57
CA GLU A 197 21.67 -12.84 0.38
C GLU A 197 21.04 -12.32 -0.92
N ASP A 198 20.41 -13.21 -1.67
CA ASP A 198 19.79 -12.86 -2.94
C ASP A 198 18.37 -13.42 -2.99
N CYS A 199 17.39 -12.54 -3.19
CA CYS A 199 16.00 -12.92 -3.38
C CYS A 199 15.89 -13.78 -4.63
N ALA A 200 15.71 -15.08 -4.45
CA ALA A 200 15.59 -16.05 -5.53
C ALA A 200 14.27 -15.89 -6.29
N LEU A 201 14.26 -14.95 -7.24
CA LEU A 201 13.14 -14.72 -8.15
C LEU A 201 13.06 -15.86 -9.17
N VAL A 202 11.86 -16.40 -9.34
CA VAL A 202 11.57 -17.47 -10.29
C VAL A 202 10.75 -16.88 -11.44
N PRO A 203 11.11 -17.11 -12.72
CA PRO A 203 10.27 -16.71 -13.84
C PRO A 203 8.86 -17.30 -13.69
N ALA A 204 7.85 -16.48 -13.94
CA ALA A 204 6.47 -16.87 -13.70
C ALA A 204 5.51 -16.18 -14.68
N LEU A 205 4.29 -16.69 -14.74
CA LEU A 205 3.18 -16.05 -15.42
C LEU A 205 1.86 -16.24 -14.65
N ILE A 206 0.93 -15.32 -14.88
CA ILE A 206 -0.44 -15.37 -14.35
C ILE A 206 -1.46 -15.19 -15.48
N TYR A 207 -2.71 -15.56 -15.20
CA TYR A 207 -3.86 -15.42 -16.09
C TYR A 207 -4.94 -14.49 -15.50
N GLY A 208 -5.90 -14.06 -16.33
CA GLY A 208 -7.04 -13.23 -15.89
C GLY A 208 -6.72 -11.75 -15.73
N GLY A 209 -5.57 -11.29 -16.22
CA GLY A 209 -5.17 -9.90 -16.13
C GLY A 209 -4.40 -9.41 -17.35
N LYS A 210 -4.28 -8.10 -17.47
CA LYS A 210 -3.41 -7.42 -18.44
C LYS A 210 -2.68 -6.27 -17.79
N LEU A 211 -1.54 -5.91 -18.39
CA LEU A 211 -0.81 -4.70 -18.02
C LEU A 211 -1.29 -3.51 -18.85
N LYS A 212 -1.49 -2.40 -18.16
CA LYS A 212 -1.63 -1.06 -18.73
C LYS A 212 -0.54 -0.15 -18.18
N THR A 213 -0.49 1.07 -18.72
CA THR A 213 0.38 2.11 -18.19
C THR A 213 -0.45 3.11 -17.39
N TRP A 214 0.07 3.52 -16.24
CA TRP A 214 -0.49 4.57 -15.40
C TRP A 214 0.52 5.72 -15.32
N GLY A 215 0.06 6.94 -15.56
CA GLY A 215 0.89 8.15 -15.51
C GLY A 215 2.08 8.12 -16.48
N GLY A 216 1.93 7.47 -17.63
CA GLY A 216 2.96 7.35 -18.67
C GLY A 216 4.20 6.52 -18.33
N LYS A 217 4.32 5.96 -17.11
CA LYS A 217 5.53 5.23 -16.69
C LYS A 217 5.32 4.01 -15.78
N TYR A 218 4.19 3.88 -15.10
CA TYR A 218 3.99 2.82 -14.12
C TYR A 218 3.17 1.67 -14.70
N ASN A 219 3.56 0.42 -14.41
CA ASN A 219 2.80 -0.75 -14.82
C ASN A 219 1.58 -0.94 -13.92
N ALA A 220 0.39 -1.01 -14.51
CA ALA A 220 -0.87 -1.22 -13.83
C ALA A 220 -1.47 -2.57 -14.24
N LEU A 221 -1.44 -3.55 -13.34
CA LEU A 221 -2.18 -4.80 -13.53
C LEU A 221 -3.67 -4.55 -13.30
N ILE A 222 -4.49 -4.92 -14.28
CA ILE A 222 -5.96 -4.84 -14.19
C ILE A 222 -6.61 -6.17 -14.57
N ASP A 223 -7.85 -6.38 -14.12
CA ASP A 223 -8.64 -7.54 -14.53
C ASP A 223 -8.87 -7.53 -16.04
N ASP A 224 -8.77 -8.71 -16.66
CA ASP A 224 -9.05 -8.92 -18.07
C ASP A 224 -9.68 -10.31 -18.30
N ASP A 225 -9.80 -10.70 -19.57
CA ASP A 225 -10.23 -12.04 -19.96
C ASP A 225 -9.43 -13.14 -19.24
N PRO A 226 -10.08 -14.26 -18.81
CA PRO A 226 -9.42 -15.38 -18.15
C PRO A 226 -8.21 -15.96 -18.91
N GLU A 227 -8.18 -15.87 -20.25
CA GLU A 227 -7.07 -16.36 -21.06
C GLU A 227 -5.95 -15.32 -21.23
N SER A 228 -6.16 -14.07 -20.80
CA SER A 228 -5.15 -13.03 -20.86
C SER A 228 -4.00 -13.34 -19.91
N ARG A 229 -2.77 -13.28 -20.45
CA ARG A 229 -1.54 -13.66 -19.76
C ARG A 229 -0.68 -12.45 -19.44
N VAL A 230 -0.06 -12.48 -18.27
CA VAL A 230 1.02 -11.56 -17.88
C VAL A 230 2.24 -12.36 -17.46
N ASP A 231 3.39 -12.05 -18.07
CA ASP A 231 4.70 -12.59 -17.71
C ASP A 231 5.37 -11.73 -16.64
N GLY A 232 6.16 -12.37 -15.78
CA GLY A 232 6.84 -11.70 -14.69
C GLY A 232 7.72 -12.64 -13.89
N TRP A 233 7.84 -12.33 -12.61
CA TRP A 233 8.65 -13.04 -11.66
C TRP A 233 7.85 -13.37 -10.41
N ALA A 234 8.23 -14.41 -9.70
CA ALA A 234 7.62 -14.78 -8.45
C ALA A 234 8.66 -14.97 -7.34
N TYR A 235 8.29 -14.57 -6.13
CA TYR A 235 9.09 -14.73 -4.93
C TYR A 235 8.24 -15.29 -3.81
N GLU A 236 8.83 -16.15 -2.97
CA GLU A 236 8.18 -16.69 -1.78
C GLU A 236 8.44 -15.76 -0.59
N VAL A 237 7.46 -14.92 -0.27
CA VAL A 237 7.50 -14.00 0.86
C VAL A 237 7.35 -14.79 2.14
N VAL A 238 8.35 -14.73 3.03
CA VAL A 238 8.44 -15.61 4.21
C VAL A 238 7.92 -14.98 5.49
N SER A 239 7.74 -13.66 5.54
CA SER A 239 7.30 -12.95 6.74
C SER A 239 6.35 -11.78 6.45
N GLN A 240 5.66 -11.36 7.51
CA GLN A 240 4.76 -10.21 7.46
C GLN A 240 5.51 -8.90 7.20
N GLU A 241 6.74 -8.77 7.69
CA GLU A 241 7.59 -7.59 7.52
C GLU A 241 7.96 -7.40 6.05
N GLN A 242 8.33 -8.48 5.36
CA GLN A 242 8.57 -8.45 3.91
C GLN A 242 7.31 -8.04 3.16
N GLU A 243 6.15 -8.63 3.47
CA GLU A 243 4.88 -8.25 2.84
C GLU A 243 4.51 -6.79 3.10
N HIS A 244 4.76 -6.29 4.31
CA HIS A 244 4.55 -4.88 4.64
C HIS A 244 5.47 -3.97 3.81
N ALA A 245 6.75 -4.32 3.64
CA ALA A 245 7.67 -3.55 2.79
C ALA A 245 7.17 -3.48 1.34
N LEU A 246 6.70 -4.60 0.77
CA LEU A 246 6.09 -4.64 -0.56
C LEU A 246 4.85 -3.73 -0.63
N CYS A 247 3.93 -3.84 0.34
CA CYS A 247 2.72 -3.03 0.35
C CYS A 247 3.03 -1.53 0.50
N MET A 248 4.06 -1.17 1.27
CA MET A 248 4.50 0.22 1.41
C MET A 248 5.06 0.77 0.10
N TYR A 249 5.86 -0.03 -0.62
CA TYR A 249 6.42 0.35 -1.91
C TYR A 249 5.35 0.58 -2.98
N GLU A 250 4.38 -0.34 -3.09
CA GLU A 250 3.32 -0.25 -4.09
C GLU A 250 2.31 0.87 -3.77
N THR A 251 2.15 1.22 -2.49
CA THR A 251 1.26 2.28 -2.01
C THR A 251 -0.23 1.97 -2.19
N ALA A 252 -1.11 2.88 -1.72
CA ALA A 252 -2.56 2.73 -1.85
C ALA A 252 -3.08 2.79 -3.30
N ARG A 253 -2.20 2.98 -4.29
CA ARG A 253 -2.53 2.89 -5.72
C ARG A 253 -2.77 1.46 -6.19
N TYR A 254 -2.33 0.48 -5.40
CA TYR A 254 -2.56 -0.93 -5.68
C TYR A 254 -3.22 -1.61 -4.48
N GLU A 255 -3.83 -2.75 -4.75
CA GLU A 255 -4.35 -3.66 -3.74
C GLU A 255 -3.76 -5.06 -3.95
N VAL A 256 -3.68 -5.84 -2.88
CA VAL A 256 -3.24 -7.23 -2.95
C VAL A 256 -4.43 -8.11 -3.30
N VAL A 257 -4.31 -8.88 -4.36
CA VAL A 257 -5.32 -9.83 -4.84
C VAL A 257 -4.78 -11.24 -4.93
N ARG A 258 -5.66 -12.24 -4.79
CA ARG A 258 -5.29 -13.64 -5.05
C ARG A 258 -5.08 -13.87 -6.54
N VAL A 259 -4.10 -14.69 -6.85
CA VAL A 259 -3.78 -15.16 -8.20
C VAL A 259 -3.37 -16.63 -8.17
N GLU A 260 -3.48 -17.28 -9.32
CA GLU A 260 -2.80 -18.55 -9.56
C GLU A 260 -1.55 -18.27 -10.41
N ILE A 261 -0.39 -18.62 -9.86
CA ILE A 261 0.92 -18.32 -10.44
C ILE A 261 1.47 -19.60 -11.05
N LYS A 262 1.78 -19.57 -12.33
CA LYS A 262 2.53 -20.63 -12.97
C LYS A 262 4.02 -20.29 -12.88
N LEU A 263 4.74 -21.05 -12.07
CA LEU A 263 6.19 -20.94 -11.93
C LEU A 263 6.87 -21.76 -13.02
N ASP A 264 7.73 -21.13 -13.82
CA ASP A 264 8.51 -21.81 -14.84
C ASP A 264 9.82 -22.34 -14.23
N GLY A 265 9.80 -23.62 -13.85
CA GLY A 265 10.96 -24.36 -13.35
C GLY A 265 11.58 -25.29 -14.40
N HIS A 266 12.80 -25.78 -14.13
CA HIS A 266 13.57 -26.66 -15.02
C HIS A 266 12.89 -28.02 -15.35
N SER A 267 11.83 -28.41 -14.62
CA SER A 267 11.16 -29.72 -14.72
C SER A 267 9.68 -29.63 -15.14
N GLY A 268 9.28 -28.52 -15.78
CA GLY A 268 7.89 -28.25 -16.18
C GLY A 268 7.20 -27.33 -15.18
N GLY A 269 6.39 -26.40 -15.69
CA GLY A 269 5.80 -25.35 -14.86
C GLY A 269 4.81 -25.91 -13.82
N ARG A 270 4.87 -25.40 -12.59
CA ARG A 270 3.92 -25.74 -11.51
C ARG A 270 3.01 -24.57 -11.22
N PHE A 271 1.73 -24.84 -10.94
CA PHE A 271 0.80 -23.81 -10.49
C PHE A 271 0.80 -23.73 -8.95
N VAL A 272 0.90 -22.52 -8.40
CA VAL A 272 0.83 -22.22 -6.97
C VAL A 272 -0.19 -21.12 -6.72
N LYS A 273 -0.84 -21.15 -5.55
CA LYS A 273 -1.70 -20.04 -5.10
C LYS A 273 -0.82 -18.94 -4.51
N GLY A 274 -1.11 -17.69 -4.87
CA GLY A 274 -0.31 -16.56 -4.42
C GLY A 274 -1.07 -15.25 -4.49
N CYS A 275 -0.30 -14.17 -4.39
CA CYS A 275 -0.76 -12.80 -4.41
C CYS A 275 -0.12 -12.02 -5.57
N ALA A 276 -0.79 -10.97 -6.00
CA ALA A 276 -0.23 -9.94 -6.88
C ALA A 276 -0.77 -8.58 -6.46
N PHE A 277 -0.08 -7.51 -6.89
CA PHE A 277 -0.59 -6.15 -6.78
C PHE A 277 -1.48 -5.86 -7.99
N ARG A 278 -2.71 -5.41 -7.77
CA ARG A 278 -3.64 -4.96 -8.83
C ARG A 278 -3.86 -3.47 -8.66
N PHE A 279 -3.90 -2.73 -9.76
CA PHE A 279 -4.18 -1.30 -9.72
C PHE A 279 -5.58 -1.05 -9.13
N ALA A 280 -5.62 -0.19 -8.11
CA ALA A 280 -6.82 0.14 -7.35
C ALA A 280 -7.47 1.48 -7.76
N GLY A 281 -6.88 2.19 -8.73
CA GLY A 281 -7.43 3.43 -9.28
C GLY A 281 -8.49 3.22 -10.36
N GLU A 282 -9.01 4.31 -10.92
CA GLU A 282 -10.05 4.23 -11.93
C GLU A 282 -9.49 3.86 -13.31
N ARG A 283 -10.27 3.11 -14.10
CA ARG A 283 -9.89 2.72 -15.47
C ARG A 283 -9.56 3.91 -16.39
N GLY A 284 -10.10 5.09 -16.11
CA GLY A 284 -9.84 6.32 -16.87
C GLY A 284 -8.49 6.98 -16.57
N GLU A 285 -7.79 6.53 -15.52
CA GLU A 285 -6.42 6.98 -15.19
C GLU A 285 -5.35 6.23 -15.99
N LEU A 286 -5.75 5.20 -16.75
CA LEU A 286 -4.85 4.30 -17.46
C LEU A 286 -4.77 4.69 -18.93
N ASP A 287 -3.54 4.67 -19.45
CA ASP A 287 -3.21 4.84 -20.86
C ASP A 287 -3.49 3.54 -21.66
#